data_AF-A0A373DID5-F1
#
_entry.id   AF-A0A373DID5-F1
#
_cell.length_a   1.000
_cell.length_b   1.000
_cell.length_c   1.000
_cell.angle_alpha   90.00
_cell.angle_beta   90.00
_cell.angle_gamma   90.00
#
_symmetry.space_group_name_H-M   'P 1'
#
loop_
_entity.id
_entity.type
_entity.pdbx_description
1 polymer ?
#
loop_
_entity_poly.entity_id
_entity_poly.type
_entity_poly.pdbx_seq_one_letter_code
_entity_poly.pdbx_strand_id
1 'polypeptide(L)'
;MIQIPFTAAELFTDDPEVRERAAHIGNYFRQALGPGILFSLGARELRAVPGTDQMGGLMFIASILPMTQRGRGQAARRMAVMISLTALDLIDVEVRVLRTGSVHAKIDEITIDRLGHAVLALDYDGDTVLNPRYWN
;
A
#
# COMPACT_ATOMS: atom_id res chain seq x y z
N MET A 1 -7.70 -19.71 3.58
CA MET A 1 -6.51 -19.01 3.07
C MET A 1 -6.99 -17.70 2.46
N ILE A 2 -6.50 -16.54 2.91
CA ILE A 2 -6.88 -15.24 2.32
C ILE A 2 -6.07 -15.08 1.04
N GLN A 3 -6.76 -14.94 -0.10
CA GLN A 3 -6.09 -14.65 -1.37
C GLN A 3 -5.72 -13.17 -1.41
N ILE A 4 -4.43 -12.87 -1.52
CA ILE A 4 -3.92 -11.51 -1.68
C ILE A 4 -4.03 -11.13 -3.17
N PRO A 5 -4.64 -10.00 -3.53
CA PRO A 5 -4.93 -9.63 -4.92
C PRO A 5 -3.72 -9.03 -5.66
N PHE A 6 -2.53 -9.59 -5.47
CA PHE A 6 -1.32 -9.26 -6.20
C PHE A 6 -0.77 -10.53 -6.85
N THR A 7 0.03 -10.36 -7.90
CA THR A 7 0.63 -11.47 -8.62
C THR A 7 1.63 -12.22 -7.75
N ALA A 8 1.91 -13.48 -8.08
CA ALA A 8 2.91 -14.26 -7.37
C ALA A 8 4.30 -13.61 -7.42
N ALA A 9 4.68 -13.01 -8.56
CA ALA A 9 5.97 -12.36 -8.75
C ALA A 9 6.15 -11.11 -7.88
N GLU A 10 5.07 -10.34 -7.64
CA GLU A 10 5.09 -9.17 -6.76
C GLU A 10 5.22 -9.57 -5.28
N LEU A 11 4.78 -10.77 -4.91
CA LEU A 11 4.69 -11.24 -3.52
C LEU A 11 5.83 -12.17 -3.10
N PHE A 12 6.38 -12.93 -4.05
CA PHE A 12 7.31 -14.02 -3.78
C PHE A 12 8.42 -14.08 -4.83
N THR A 13 9.59 -14.51 -4.40
CA THR A 13 10.74 -14.78 -5.26
C THR A 13 11.66 -15.81 -4.62
N ASP A 14 12.23 -16.69 -5.45
CA ASP A 14 13.26 -17.64 -5.06
C ASP A 14 14.67 -17.07 -5.23
N ASP A 15 14.80 -15.91 -5.88
CA ASP A 15 16.07 -15.22 -6.09
C ASP A 15 16.58 -14.60 -4.76
N PRO A 16 17.74 -15.02 -4.24
CA PRO A 16 18.31 -14.48 -3.01
C PRO A 16 18.55 -12.97 -3.04
N GLU A 17 18.99 -12.41 -4.17
CA GLU A 17 19.29 -10.98 -4.29
C GLU A 17 18.02 -10.15 -4.20
N VAL A 18 16.95 -10.61 -4.86
CA VAL A 18 15.65 -9.94 -4.80
C VAL A 18 15.05 -10.06 -3.40
N ARG A 19 15.20 -11.20 -2.72
CA ARG A 19 14.75 -11.34 -1.32
C ARG A 19 15.47 -10.39 -0.38
N GLU A 20 16.79 -10.25 -0.52
CA GLU A 20 17.57 -9.33 0.30
C GLU A 20 17.16 -7.87 0.06
N ARG A 21 17.00 -7.49 -1.22
CA ARG A 21 16.49 -6.16 -1.60
C ARG A 21 15.11 -5.90 -1.03
N ALA A 22 14.19 -6.86 -1.18
CA ALA A 22 12.84 -6.78 -0.62
C ALA A 22 12.88 -6.56 0.90
N ALA A 23 13.72 -7.30 1.63
CA ALA A 23 13.88 -7.14 3.07
C ALA A 23 14.43 -5.75 3.43
N HIS A 24 15.42 -5.26 2.69
CA HIS A 24 16.01 -3.94 2.90
C HIS A 24 14.99 -2.81 2.66
N ILE A 25 14.37 -2.79 1.48
CA ILE A 25 13.41 -1.76 1.07
C ILE A 25 12.11 -1.83 1.87
N GLY A 26 11.60 -3.03 2.14
CA GLY A 26 10.41 -3.21 2.98
C GLY A 26 10.62 -2.69 4.39
N ASN A 27 11.81 -2.90 4.98
CA ASN A 27 12.15 -2.32 6.28
C ASN A 27 12.31 -0.80 6.21
N TYR A 28 12.89 -0.27 5.14
CA TYR A 28 13.00 1.17 4.92
C TYR A 28 11.62 1.84 4.87
N PHE A 29 10.67 1.33 4.08
CA PHE A 29 9.31 1.86 4.03
C PHE A 29 8.57 1.72 5.36
N ARG A 30 8.75 0.59 6.06
CA ARG A 30 8.15 0.40 7.39
C ARG A 30 8.65 1.44 8.39
N GLN A 31 9.94 1.78 8.35
CA GLN A 31 10.52 2.81 9.20
C GLN A 31 10.03 4.21 8.81
N ALA A 32 9.98 4.52 7.51
CA ALA A 32 9.53 5.80 6.99
C ALA A 32 8.06 6.10 7.35
N LEU A 33 7.17 5.10 7.27
CA LEU A 33 5.78 5.25 7.71
C LEU A 33 5.66 5.39 9.23
N GLY A 34 6.49 4.65 9.97
CA GLY A 34 6.43 4.59 11.42
C GLY A 34 5.14 3.96 11.97
N PRO A 35 5.09 3.69 13.28
CA PRO A 35 3.95 3.01 13.90
C PRO A 35 2.65 3.84 13.87
N GLY A 36 2.74 5.17 13.91
CA GLY A 36 1.56 6.05 13.94
C GLY A 36 0.68 5.91 12.69
N ILE A 37 1.29 5.98 11.49
CA ILE A 37 0.58 5.86 10.21
C ILE A 37 0.08 4.43 10.00
N LEU A 38 0.89 3.43 10.36
CA LEU A 38 0.49 2.03 10.25
C LEU A 38 -0.72 1.71 11.15
N PHE A 39 -0.74 2.24 12.38
CA PHE A 39 -1.87 2.05 13.29
C PHE A 39 -3.12 2.82 12.87
N SER A 40 -2.99 4.02 12.32
CA SER A 40 -4.16 4.77 11.83
C SER A 40 -4.91 4.02 10.73
N LEU A 41 -4.20 3.24 9.91
CA LEU A 41 -4.79 2.40 8.87
C LEU A 41 -5.26 1.01 9.34
N GLY A 42 -5.04 0.68 10.62
CA GLY A 42 -5.24 -0.66 11.14
C GLY A 42 -4.40 -1.71 10.40
N ALA A 43 -3.16 -1.35 10.04
CA ALA A 43 -2.26 -2.20 9.26
C ALA A 43 -1.95 -3.50 10.01
N ARG A 44 -2.03 -4.62 9.29
CA ARG A 44 -1.70 -5.96 9.77
C ARG A 44 -1.02 -6.76 8.68
N GLU A 45 -0.41 -7.88 9.07
CA GLU A 45 0.23 -8.82 8.14
C GLU A 45 1.30 -8.13 7.27
N LEU A 46 2.09 -7.21 7.86
CA LEU A 46 3.17 -6.51 7.18
C LEU A 46 4.21 -7.50 6.68
N ARG A 47 4.57 -7.39 5.41
CA ARG A 47 5.57 -8.25 4.75
C ARG A 47 6.43 -7.43 3.81
N ALA A 48 7.74 -7.62 3.91
CA ALA A 48 8.64 -7.28 2.84
C ALA A 48 8.35 -8.19 1.64
N VAL A 49 8.25 -7.62 0.46
CA VAL A 49 7.89 -8.32 -0.77
C VAL A 49 8.76 -7.85 -1.94
N PRO A 50 8.91 -8.64 -3.01
CA PRO A 50 9.60 -8.19 -4.23
C PRO A 50 9.03 -6.89 -4.79
N GLY A 51 7.72 -6.67 -4.66
CA GLY A 51 7.05 -5.48 -5.18
C GLY A 51 7.06 -5.44 -6.70
N THR A 52 6.65 -4.29 -7.24
CA THR A 52 6.66 -4.00 -8.67
C THR A 52 8.10 -4.01 -9.19
N ASP A 53 8.31 -4.58 -10.38
CA ASP A 53 9.63 -4.71 -11.03
C ASP A 53 10.72 -5.38 -10.19
N GLN A 54 10.37 -6.07 -9.09
CA GLN A 54 11.31 -6.74 -8.18
C GLN A 54 12.33 -5.79 -7.54
N MET A 55 11.98 -4.50 -7.39
CA MET A 55 12.83 -3.50 -6.74
C MET A 55 12.65 -3.45 -5.22
N GLY A 56 11.75 -4.26 -4.68
CA GLY A 56 11.45 -4.35 -3.25
C GLY A 56 10.26 -3.48 -2.87
N GLY A 57 9.56 -3.90 -1.82
CA GLY A 57 8.37 -3.22 -1.35
C GLY A 57 7.88 -3.71 0.00
N LEU A 58 6.82 -3.07 0.47
CA LEU A 58 6.10 -3.40 1.68
C LEU A 58 4.63 -3.67 1.33
N MET A 59 4.13 -4.85 1.68
CA MET A 59 2.72 -5.20 1.59
C MET A 59 2.11 -5.32 2.98
N PHE A 60 0.88 -4.84 3.15
CA PHE A 60 0.09 -5.07 4.34
C PHE A 60 -1.40 -5.04 4.04
N ILE A 61 -2.20 -5.54 4.98
CA ILE A 61 -3.65 -5.41 4.94
C ILE A 61 -4.05 -4.23 5.81
N ALA A 62 -4.81 -3.30 5.26
CA ALA A 62 -5.40 -2.17 5.96
C ALA A 62 -6.92 -2.32 6.08
N SER A 63 -7.51 -1.57 7.00
CA SER A 63 -8.97 -1.38 7.11
C SER A 63 -9.27 0.03 6.63
N ILE A 64 -9.68 0.16 5.37
CA ILE A 64 -9.84 1.45 4.68
C ILE A 64 -11.33 1.72 4.47
N LEU A 65 -11.77 2.95 4.72
CA LEU A 65 -13.11 3.39 4.36
C LEU A 65 -13.24 3.50 2.83
N PRO A 66 -14.21 2.80 2.20
CA PRO A 66 -14.38 2.87 0.76
C PRO A 66 -15.02 4.19 0.32
N MET A 67 -14.56 4.74 -0.80
CA MET A 67 -15.21 5.84 -1.53
C MET A 67 -16.70 5.55 -1.78
N THR A 68 -17.58 6.52 -1.55
CA THR A 68 -18.99 6.43 -1.94
C THR A 68 -19.47 7.73 -2.59
N GLN A 69 -20.31 7.63 -3.63
CA GLN A 69 -20.96 8.78 -4.29
C GLN A 69 -21.95 9.59 -3.40
N ARG A 70 -22.18 9.19 -2.14
CA ARG A 70 -23.22 9.77 -1.26
C ARG A 70 -22.75 10.05 0.17
N GLY A 71 -21.44 10.12 0.41
CA GLY A 71 -20.87 10.69 1.64
C GLY A 71 -21.15 9.97 2.96
N ARG A 72 -21.59 8.70 2.95
CA ARG A 72 -21.60 7.84 4.15
C ARG A 72 -21.20 6.41 3.78
N GLY A 73 -19.93 6.09 4.05
CA GLY A 73 -19.38 4.76 3.89
C GLY A 73 -20.03 3.73 4.81
N GLN A 74 -20.44 2.61 4.22
CA GLN A 74 -20.59 1.33 4.89
C GLN A 74 -19.27 0.97 5.61
N ALA A 75 -19.35 0.16 6.66
CA ALA A 75 -18.23 -0.31 7.48
C ALA A 75 -16.90 -0.50 6.72
N ALA A 76 -15.79 -0.11 7.36
CA ALA A 76 -14.44 -0.21 6.82
C ALA A 76 -14.17 -1.56 6.13
N ARG A 77 -13.50 -1.52 4.97
CA ARG A 77 -13.21 -2.70 4.16
C ARG A 77 -11.76 -3.11 4.31
N ARG A 78 -11.53 -4.43 4.34
CA ARG A 78 -10.17 -4.97 4.28
C ARG A 78 -9.60 -4.79 2.87
N MET A 79 -8.47 -4.13 2.76
CA MET A 79 -7.77 -3.90 1.49
C MET A 79 -6.30 -4.32 1.61
N ALA A 80 -5.72 -4.79 0.52
CA ALA A 80 -4.28 -5.01 0.43
C ALA A 80 -3.64 -3.73 -0.10
N VAL A 81 -2.63 -3.25 0.60
CA VAL A 81 -1.80 -2.10 0.22
C VAL A 81 -0.43 -2.63 -0.16
N MET A 82 0.04 -2.27 -1.35
CA MET A 82 1.39 -2.53 -1.84
C MET A 82 2.10 -1.19 -2.00
N ILE A 83 3.27 -1.07 -1.39
CA ILE A 83 4.19 0.06 -1.59
C ILE A 83 5.42 -0.52 -2.25
N SER A 84 5.70 -0.12 -3.49
CA SER A 84 6.80 -0.65 -4.31
C SER A 84 7.79 0.47 -4.60
N LEU A 85 9.09 0.15 -4.54
CA LEU A 85 10.11 0.98 -5.18
C LEU A 85 10.06 0.74 -6.70
N THR A 86 10.30 1.77 -7.49
CA THR A 86 10.45 1.66 -8.95
C THR A 86 11.94 1.66 -9.32
N ALA A 87 12.24 1.30 -10.57
CA ALA A 87 13.62 1.36 -11.07
C ALA A 87 14.21 2.79 -11.11
N LEU A 88 13.37 3.82 -10.97
CA LEU A 88 13.77 5.23 -10.94
C LEU A 88 13.96 5.77 -9.52
N ASP A 89 13.97 4.91 -8.50
CA ASP A 89 14.03 5.30 -7.08
C ASP A 89 12.82 6.16 -6.64
N LEU A 90 11.69 5.97 -7.31
CA LEU A 90 10.39 6.52 -6.93
C LEU A 90 9.53 5.42 -6.31
N ILE A 91 8.42 5.81 -5.70
CA ILE A 91 7.56 4.92 -4.95
C ILE A 91 6.17 4.90 -5.57
N ASP A 92 5.65 3.71 -5.77
CA ASP A 92 4.26 3.49 -6.18
C ASP A 92 3.48 2.89 -5.01
N VAL A 93 2.25 3.36 -4.81
CA VAL A 93 1.31 2.85 -3.81
C VAL A 93 0.05 2.35 -4.53
N GLU A 94 -0.21 1.05 -4.44
CA GLU A 94 -1.40 0.44 -4.99
C GLU A 94 -2.26 -0.20 -3.90
N VAL A 95 -3.56 0.10 -3.94
CA VAL A 95 -4.55 -0.42 -3.00
C VAL A 95 -5.58 -1.23 -3.76
N ARG A 96 -5.78 -2.48 -3.37
CA ARG A 96 -6.77 -3.39 -3.95
C ARG A 96 -7.71 -3.93 -2.89
N VAL A 97 -9.00 -4.02 -3.23
CA VAL A 97 -10.01 -4.61 -2.36
C VAL A 97 -9.75 -6.11 -2.24
N LEU A 98 -9.55 -6.65 -1.03
CA LEU A 98 -9.18 -8.06 -0.85
C LEU A 98 -10.18 -9.05 -1.47
N ARG A 99 -11.48 -8.75 -1.39
CA ARG A 99 -12.54 -9.66 -1.83
C ARG A 99 -12.64 -9.78 -3.36
N THR A 100 -12.42 -8.68 -4.07
CA THR A 100 -12.67 -8.58 -5.52
C THR A 100 -11.39 -8.44 -6.33
N GLY A 101 -10.28 -8.07 -5.69
CA GLY A 101 -9.02 -7.71 -6.33
C GLY A 101 -9.07 -6.42 -7.14
N SER A 102 -10.20 -5.72 -7.16
CA SER A 102 -10.35 -4.45 -7.88
C SER A 102 -9.44 -3.38 -7.27
N VAL A 103 -8.78 -2.62 -8.14
CA VAL A 103 -8.02 -1.42 -7.75
C VAL A 103 -8.97 -0.42 -7.10
N HIS A 104 -8.61 0.01 -5.89
CA HIS A 104 -9.30 1.06 -5.15
C HIS A 104 -8.60 2.41 -5.35
N ALA A 105 -7.27 2.43 -5.18
CA ALA A 105 -6.44 3.61 -5.34
C ALA A 105 -5.09 3.20 -5.94
N LYS A 106 -4.51 4.10 -6.74
CA LYS A 106 -3.15 3.99 -7.25
C LYS A 106 -2.52 5.38 -7.22
N ILE A 107 -1.33 5.46 -6.64
CA ILE A 107 -0.53 6.68 -6.53
C ILE A 107 0.85 6.32 -7.07
N ASP A 108 1.28 6.98 -8.14
CA ASP A 108 2.50 6.62 -8.85
C ASP A 108 3.58 7.69 -8.65
N GLU A 109 4.84 7.26 -8.72
CA GLU A 109 6.01 8.12 -8.88
C GLU A 109 6.21 9.14 -7.74
N ILE A 110 5.96 8.76 -6.49
CA ILE A 110 6.14 9.63 -5.32
C ILE A 110 7.51 9.46 -4.68
N THR A 111 7.99 10.52 -4.05
CA THR A 111 9.21 10.50 -3.26
C THR A 111 8.94 10.04 -1.83
N ILE A 112 9.98 9.60 -1.11
CA ILE A 112 9.85 9.05 0.25
C ILE A 112 9.25 10.05 1.26
N ASP A 113 9.52 11.35 1.11
CA ASP A 113 8.97 12.41 1.95
C ASP A 113 7.45 12.56 1.78
N ARG A 114 6.89 12.14 0.64
CA ARG A 114 5.45 12.14 0.38
C ARG A 114 4.76 10.85 0.80
N LEU A 115 5.51 9.78 1.08
CA LEU A 115 4.95 8.46 1.34
C LEU A 115 3.96 8.46 2.51
N GLY A 116 4.32 9.11 3.62
CA GLY A 116 3.44 9.19 4.80
C GLY A 116 2.11 9.88 4.49
N HIS A 117 2.15 10.98 3.73
CA HIS A 117 0.94 11.70 3.33
C HIS A 117 0.09 10.88 2.35
N ALA A 118 0.72 10.23 1.35
CA ALA A 118 0.05 9.36 0.40
C ALA A 118 -0.72 8.24 1.11
N VAL A 119 -0.08 7.60 2.09
CA VAL A 119 -0.66 6.49 2.84
C VAL A 119 -1.77 6.95 3.79
N LEU A 120 -1.63 8.10 4.44
CA LEU A 120 -2.72 8.69 5.25
C LEU A 120 -3.91 9.15 4.40
N ALA A 121 -3.69 9.52 3.14
CA ALA A 121 -4.75 9.91 2.23
C ALA A 121 -5.71 8.76 1.88
N LEU A 122 -5.28 7.51 2.07
CA LEU A 122 -6.06 6.32 1.72
C LEU A 122 -7.31 6.13 2.59
N ASP A 123 -7.28 6.55 3.86
CA ASP A 123 -8.42 6.37 4.77
C ASP A 123 -9.37 7.56 4.71
N TYR A 124 -10.20 7.58 3.66
CA TYR A 124 -11.14 8.67 3.40
C TYR A 124 -12.46 8.15 2.84
N ASP A 125 -13.57 8.62 3.41
CA ASP A 125 -14.94 8.24 3.03
C ASP A 125 -15.70 9.31 2.24
N GLY A 126 -14.99 10.36 1.77
CA GLY A 126 -15.58 11.46 1.03
C GLY A 126 -15.74 11.22 -0.48
N ASP A 127 -15.97 12.32 -1.20
CA ASP A 127 -16.32 12.30 -2.64
C ASP A 127 -15.14 11.94 -3.57
N THR A 128 -13.93 11.80 -3.03
CA THR A 128 -12.71 11.44 -3.74
C THR A 128 -12.09 10.19 -3.13
N VAL A 129 -11.30 9.46 -3.92
CA VAL A 129 -10.59 8.26 -3.46
C VAL A 129 -9.53 8.57 -2.40
N LEU A 130 -8.88 9.73 -2.51
CA LEU A 130 -7.83 10.17 -1.62
C LEU A 130 -8.30 11.39 -0.82
N ASN A 131 -7.91 11.46 0.45
CA ASN A 131 -8.21 12.59 1.33
C ASN A 131 -7.53 13.88 0.82
N PRO A 132 -8.28 14.92 0.43
CA PRO A 132 -7.71 16.18 -0.06
C PRO A 132 -6.84 16.91 0.97
N ARG A 133 -6.97 16.60 2.26
CA ARG A 133 -6.11 17.18 3.31
C ARG A 133 -4.66 16.74 3.16
N TYR A 134 -4.43 15.53 2.67
CA TYR A 134 -3.10 14.94 2.53
C TYR A 134 -2.64 14.83 1.08
N TRP A 135 -3.56 15.00 0.11
CA TRP A 135 -3.32 14.79 -1.30
C TRP A 135 -3.97 15.88 -2.17
N ASN A 136 -3.18 16.79 -2.71
CA ASN A 136 -3.59 17.84 -3.67
C ASN A 136 -2.59 17.94 -4.82
#